data_AF-A6U7Y6-F1
#
_entry.id   AF-A6U7Y6-F1
#
_cell.length_a   1.000
_cell.length_b   1.000
_cell.length_c   1.000
_cell.angle_alpha   90.00
_cell.angle_beta   90.00
_cell.angle_gamma   90.00
#
_symmetry.space_group_name_H-M   'P 1'
#
loop_
_entity.id
_entity.type
_entity.pdbx_description
1 polymer ?
#
loop_
_entity_poly.entity_id
_entity_poly.type
_entity_poly.pdbx_seq_one_letter_code
_entity_poly.pdbx_strand_id
1 'polypeptide(L)'
;MTDTVRSDRPDTGGWVPPEPVETAPVFIWPPKPIALIKWLFGWGGYLFPFNVPIMVIATVIWWYFIPDLAEMKTLEFGWIVQVYLVNLIGLIIWTSIWHVRFYVQRAQNTEYKYNKRWPKNTETFLFGSQLLDNMFLTLVSGVTIWTAYLVVTLWAMANGWLPYLDMREHPIYFGLFMFLIALFREAHFYTVHRLIHWGPLYRWVHSIHHKNSNPTPWSGMAMHPVEHLLYMSGVLIHWIIPSNPLLVIYHLQHLAFMPAPDHSGFAKIVVNGKPQMDVATYMHYLHHRYFEVNYGGDGSVPLDRLFGTWHNGSAEAHARMNERFKKKSLQR
;
A
#
# COMPACT_ATOMS: atom_id res chain seq x y z
N MET A 1 11.54 27.33 -11.13
CA MET A 1 12.94 27.03 -10.77
C MET A 1 13.01 25.60 -10.27
N THR A 2 13.87 24.81 -10.92
CA THR A 2 14.52 23.55 -10.47
C THR A 2 13.66 22.39 -9.93
N ASP A 3 12.96 21.66 -10.80
CA ASP A 3 12.57 20.25 -10.54
C ASP A 3 13.58 19.28 -11.17
N THR A 4 14.86 19.51 -10.90
CA THR A 4 15.93 18.53 -11.15
C THR A 4 16.33 17.94 -9.80
N VAL A 5 15.46 17.11 -9.22
CA VAL A 5 15.88 16.30 -8.08
C VAL A 5 16.72 15.16 -8.64
N ARG A 6 18.00 15.46 -8.93
CA ARG A 6 19.05 14.50 -8.63
C ARG A 6 18.80 14.20 -7.15
N SER A 7 18.44 12.98 -6.77
CA SER A 7 18.20 12.66 -5.35
C SER A 7 19.54 12.79 -4.61
N ASP A 8 19.86 14.01 -4.22
CA ASP A 8 20.93 14.43 -3.34
C ASP A 8 20.62 14.08 -1.89
N ARG A 9 19.57 13.27 -1.65
CA ARG A 9 19.33 12.61 -0.36
C ARG A 9 20.57 11.77 -0.04
N PRO A 10 21.36 12.16 0.97
CA PRO A 10 22.62 11.49 1.26
C PRO A 10 22.33 10.04 1.63
N ASP A 11 23.11 9.12 1.06
CA ASP A 11 23.10 7.74 1.52
C ASP A 11 23.50 7.71 2.99
N THR A 12 22.60 7.24 3.85
CA THR A 12 22.88 7.17 5.28
C THR A 12 23.56 5.87 5.68
N GLY A 13 23.90 5.01 4.71
CA GLY A 13 24.53 3.71 4.92
C GLY A 13 23.64 2.76 5.72
N GLY A 14 22.32 2.86 5.52
CA GLY A 14 21.35 1.96 6.15
C GLY A 14 21.39 0.56 5.56
N TRP A 15 20.45 -0.28 6.00
CA TRP A 15 20.39 -1.66 5.54
C TRP A 15 20.08 -1.71 4.04
N VAL A 16 20.77 -2.59 3.34
CA VAL A 16 20.59 -2.92 1.93
C VAL A 16 20.57 -4.46 1.86
N PRO A 17 19.69 -5.05 1.04
CA PRO A 17 19.70 -6.50 0.86
C PRO A 17 21.07 -6.96 0.33
N PRO A 18 21.58 -8.12 0.77
CA PRO A 18 22.88 -8.62 0.33
C PRO A 18 22.89 -8.95 -1.16
N GLU A 19 21.73 -9.32 -1.70
CA GLU A 19 21.52 -9.61 -3.11
C GLU A 19 20.49 -8.64 -3.72
N PRO A 20 20.56 -8.34 -5.02
CA PRO A 20 19.54 -7.56 -5.70
C PRO A 20 18.15 -8.19 -5.55
N VAL A 21 17.13 -7.36 -5.36
CA VAL A 21 15.76 -7.84 -5.18
C VAL A 21 15.27 -8.58 -6.43
N GLU A 22 14.69 -9.75 -6.22
CA GLU A 22 13.98 -10.52 -7.24
C GLU A 22 12.48 -10.27 -7.18
N THR A 23 11.80 -10.44 -8.32
CA THR A 23 10.33 -10.41 -8.36
C THR A 23 9.74 -11.73 -7.89
N ALA A 24 8.47 -11.71 -7.48
CA ALA A 24 7.75 -12.93 -7.18
C ALA A 24 7.82 -13.94 -8.35
N PRO A 25 7.88 -15.26 -8.08
CA PRO A 25 7.98 -16.29 -9.11
C PRO A 25 6.64 -16.57 -9.83
N VAL A 26 5.84 -15.52 -10.07
CA VAL A 26 4.52 -15.58 -10.71
C VAL A 26 4.63 -15.40 -12.22
N PHE A 27 5.34 -14.37 -12.65
CA PHE A 27 5.47 -13.98 -14.07
C PHE A 27 6.91 -14.21 -14.57
N ILE A 28 7.42 -15.44 -14.38
CA ILE A 28 8.78 -15.82 -14.77
C ILE A 28 8.77 -16.87 -15.88
N TRP A 29 9.75 -16.80 -16.78
CA TRP A 29 9.99 -17.79 -17.82
C TRP A 29 11.45 -18.31 -17.76
N PRO A 30 11.68 -19.63 -17.76
CA PRO A 30 10.68 -20.70 -17.74
C PRO A 30 9.89 -20.73 -16.40
N PRO A 31 8.63 -21.22 -16.39
CA PRO A 31 7.85 -21.30 -15.16
C PRO A 31 8.53 -22.20 -14.13
N LYS A 32 8.47 -21.81 -12.84
CA LYS A 32 9.03 -22.60 -11.73
C LYS A 32 7.91 -22.97 -10.74
N PRO A 33 7.11 -24.03 -11.02
CA PRO A 33 5.93 -24.36 -10.21
C PRO A 33 6.22 -24.58 -8.72
N ILE A 34 7.34 -25.24 -8.40
CA ILE A 34 7.73 -25.49 -6.99
C ILE A 34 8.05 -24.16 -6.28
N ALA A 35 8.73 -23.23 -6.94
CA ALA A 35 9.03 -21.92 -6.38
C ALA A 35 7.76 -21.10 -6.19
N LEU A 36 6.83 -21.16 -7.16
CA LEU A 36 5.52 -20.53 -7.06
C LEU A 36 4.72 -21.05 -5.87
N ILE A 37 4.58 -22.38 -5.71
CA ILE A 37 3.86 -22.97 -4.56
C ILE A 37 4.51 -22.58 -3.24
N LYS A 38 5.86 -22.63 -3.14
CA LYS A 38 6.58 -22.19 -1.95
C LYS A 38 6.34 -20.72 -1.63
N TRP A 39 6.31 -19.86 -2.64
CA TRP A 39 6.00 -18.44 -2.46
C TRP A 39 4.52 -18.22 -2.09
N LEU A 40 3.58 -19.00 -2.63
CA LEU A 40 2.17 -18.84 -2.33
C LEU A 40 1.85 -19.13 -0.86
N PHE A 41 2.35 -20.26 -0.35
CA PHE A 41 1.98 -20.78 0.98
C PHE A 41 3.06 -20.56 2.05
N GLY A 42 4.26 -20.15 1.66
CA GLY A 42 5.37 -19.92 2.57
C GLY A 42 5.21 -18.66 3.42
N TRP A 43 5.92 -18.64 4.55
CA TRP A 43 6.06 -17.46 5.39
C TRP A 43 6.93 -16.40 4.70
N GLY A 44 6.45 -15.15 4.63
CA GLY A 44 7.06 -14.10 3.80
C GLY A 44 6.69 -14.20 2.32
N GLY A 45 5.69 -15.02 2.02
CA GLY A 45 5.14 -15.24 0.69
C GLY A 45 3.86 -14.44 0.44
N TYR A 46 3.00 -14.97 -0.44
CA TYR A 46 1.75 -14.31 -0.81
C TYR A 46 0.71 -14.33 0.30
N LEU A 47 0.39 -15.52 0.83
CA LEU A 47 -0.70 -15.67 1.80
C LEU A 47 -0.32 -15.16 3.19
N PHE A 48 0.92 -15.40 3.61
CA PHE A 48 1.40 -15.10 4.97
C PHE A 48 2.65 -14.22 4.95
N PRO A 49 2.75 -13.24 5.87
CA PRO A 49 1.92 -13.09 7.07
C PRO A 49 0.76 -12.09 6.94
N PHE A 50 0.52 -11.51 5.76
CA PHE A 50 -0.40 -10.37 5.63
C PHE A 50 -1.77 -10.70 5.02
N ASN A 51 -1.80 -11.33 3.85
CA ASN A 51 -3.05 -11.47 3.09
C ASN A 51 -4.11 -12.26 3.86
N VAL A 52 -3.77 -13.45 4.38
CA VAL A 52 -4.72 -14.27 5.14
C VAL A 52 -5.18 -13.60 6.44
N PRO A 53 -4.30 -13.03 7.29
CA PRO A 53 -4.77 -12.28 8.46
C PRO A 53 -5.70 -11.11 8.13
N ILE A 54 -5.44 -10.36 7.04
CA ILE A 54 -6.34 -9.30 6.59
C ILE A 54 -7.67 -9.88 6.07
N MET A 55 -7.67 -11.00 5.35
CA MET A 55 -8.91 -11.70 4.95
C MET A 55 -9.74 -12.12 6.18
N VAL A 56 -9.08 -12.63 7.23
CA VAL A 56 -9.75 -12.99 8.49
C VAL A 56 -10.34 -11.75 9.17
N ILE A 57 -9.59 -10.65 9.24
CA ILE A 57 -10.09 -9.38 9.80
C ILE A 57 -11.29 -8.86 8.99
N ALA A 58 -11.23 -8.90 7.67
CA ALA A 58 -12.34 -8.52 6.78
C ALA A 58 -13.59 -9.36 7.05
N THR A 59 -13.40 -10.67 7.24
CA THR A 59 -14.45 -11.64 7.50
C THR A 59 -15.13 -11.38 8.86
N VAL A 60 -14.33 -11.11 9.90
CA VAL A 60 -14.86 -10.71 11.21
C VAL A 60 -15.61 -9.39 11.12
N ILE A 61 -15.06 -8.40 10.41
CA ILE A 61 -15.73 -7.11 10.23
C ILE A 61 -17.07 -7.27 9.51
N TRP A 62 -17.10 -8.02 8.41
CA TRP A 62 -18.33 -8.29 7.66
C TRP A 62 -19.42 -8.93 8.53
N TRP A 63 -19.10 -9.97 9.31
CA TRP A 63 -20.12 -10.70 10.05
C TRP A 63 -20.59 -10.05 11.35
N TYR A 64 -19.74 -9.23 11.98
CA TYR A 64 -20.04 -8.70 13.32
C TYR A 64 -20.26 -7.19 13.36
N PHE A 65 -19.79 -6.45 12.34
CA PHE A 65 -19.74 -4.99 12.40
C PHE A 65 -20.34 -4.29 11.18
N ILE A 66 -20.62 -5.01 10.09
CA ILE A 66 -21.35 -4.45 8.95
C ILE A 66 -22.81 -4.89 9.08
N PRO A 67 -23.78 -3.96 8.96
CA PRO A 67 -25.21 -4.31 9.06
C PRO A 67 -25.64 -5.20 7.88
N ASP A 68 -26.84 -5.77 8.01
CA ASP A 68 -27.42 -6.58 6.95
C ASP A 68 -27.69 -5.75 5.68
N LEU A 69 -27.63 -6.42 4.52
CA LEU A 69 -27.92 -5.79 3.21
C LEU A 69 -29.30 -5.09 3.18
N ALA A 70 -30.27 -5.57 3.95
CA ALA A 70 -31.60 -4.97 4.00
C ALA A 70 -31.57 -3.55 4.59
N GLU A 71 -30.78 -3.32 5.64
CA GLU A 71 -30.62 -2.01 6.29
C GLU A 71 -29.85 -1.03 5.41
N MET A 72 -28.88 -1.53 4.64
CA MET A 72 -28.07 -0.71 3.74
C MET A 72 -28.78 -0.27 2.45
N LYS A 73 -30.07 -0.58 2.27
CA LYS A 73 -30.85 -0.07 1.11
C LYS A 73 -31.08 1.44 1.19
N THR A 74 -31.21 1.98 2.39
CA THR A 74 -31.32 3.42 2.66
C THR A 74 -30.02 3.95 3.26
N LEU A 75 -29.59 5.13 2.82
CA LEU A 75 -28.45 5.80 3.42
C LEU A 75 -28.91 6.40 4.75
N GLU A 76 -28.44 5.85 5.86
CA GLU A 76 -28.76 6.31 7.20
C GLU A 76 -27.50 6.62 7.98
N PHE A 77 -27.56 7.71 8.75
CA PHE A 77 -26.41 8.20 9.51
C PHE A 77 -25.86 7.14 10.48
N GLY A 78 -26.73 6.33 11.10
CA GLY A 78 -26.36 5.34 12.10
C GLY A 78 -25.34 4.32 11.57
N TRP A 79 -25.70 3.58 10.52
CA TRP A 79 -24.80 2.57 9.98
C TRP A 79 -23.60 3.16 9.24
N ILE A 80 -23.73 4.34 8.63
CA ILE A 80 -22.60 5.04 7.99
C ILE A 80 -21.53 5.38 9.04
N VAL A 81 -21.94 5.90 10.20
CA VAL A 81 -21.02 6.20 11.31
C VAL A 81 -20.45 4.91 11.89
N GLN A 82 -21.22 3.84 12.00
CA GLN A 82 -20.71 2.53 12.43
C GLN A 82 -19.58 2.05 11.52
N VAL A 83 -19.76 2.06 10.19
CA VAL A 83 -18.72 1.69 9.22
C VAL A 83 -17.50 2.60 9.33
N TYR A 84 -17.72 3.92 9.47
CA TYR A 84 -16.63 4.88 9.68
C TYR A 84 -15.80 4.54 10.93
N LEU A 85 -16.45 4.28 12.06
CA LEU A 85 -15.78 3.97 13.33
C LEU A 85 -15.01 2.65 13.25
N VAL A 86 -15.56 1.63 12.60
CA VAL A 86 -14.88 0.34 12.39
C VAL A 86 -13.59 0.54 11.57
N ASN A 87 -13.68 1.28 10.46
CA ASN A 87 -12.52 1.61 9.63
C ASN A 87 -11.48 2.43 10.41
N LEU A 88 -11.93 3.47 11.12
CA LEU A 88 -11.08 4.35 11.91
C LEU A 88 -10.32 3.59 13.00
N ILE A 89 -11.04 2.83 13.84
CA ILE A 89 -10.46 2.06 14.95
C ILE A 89 -9.53 0.98 14.40
N GLY A 90 -9.95 0.25 13.37
CA GLY A 90 -9.13 -0.77 12.73
C GLY A 90 -7.81 -0.22 12.21
N LEU A 91 -7.83 0.92 11.51
CA LEU A 91 -6.63 1.56 10.99
C LEU A 91 -5.72 2.10 12.10
N ILE A 92 -6.29 2.70 13.16
CA ILE A 92 -5.53 3.17 14.31
C ILE A 92 -4.80 2.01 14.97
N ILE A 93 -5.49 0.91 15.28
CA ILE A 93 -4.89 -0.27 15.89
C ILE A 93 -3.78 -0.81 14.99
N TRP A 94 -4.08 -1.07 13.72
CA TRP A 94 -3.15 -1.67 12.78
C TRP A 94 -1.88 -0.84 12.59
N THR A 95 -2.03 0.45 12.30
CA THR A 95 -0.88 1.34 12.05
C THR A 95 -0.07 1.57 13.32
N SER A 96 -0.73 1.63 14.48
CA SER A 96 -0.08 1.82 15.78
C SER A 96 0.78 0.62 16.18
N ILE A 97 0.41 -0.63 15.83
CA ILE A 97 1.25 -1.81 16.09
C ILE A 97 2.66 -1.60 15.52
N TRP A 98 2.74 -1.19 14.26
CA TRP A 98 4.01 -0.92 13.58
C TRP A 98 4.71 0.32 14.12
N HIS A 99 3.95 1.41 14.31
CA HIS A 99 4.53 2.67 14.77
C HIS A 99 5.11 2.55 16.18
N VAL A 100 4.38 1.92 17.10
CA VAL A 100 4.83 1.69 18.47
C VAL A 100 6.07 0.80 18.47
N ARG A 101 6.06 -0.31 17.73
CA ARG A 101 7.18 -1.26 17.67
C ARG A 101 8.48 -0.63 17.17
N PHE A 102 8.41 0.19 16.11
CA PHE A 102 9.60 0.73 15.43
C PHE A 102 10.02 2.12 15.90
N TYR A 103 9.08 3.00 16.25
CA TYR A 103 9.36 4.43 16.49
C TYR A 103 9.21 4.85 17.95
N VAL A 104 8.27 4.25 18.69
CA VAL A 104 8.09 4.55 20.13
C VAL A 104 9.03 3.68 20.98
N GLN A 105 8.89 2.36 20.90
CA GLN A 105 9.71 1.41 21.64
C GLN A 105 11.14 1.34 21.11
N ARG A 106 11.31 1.57 19.79
CA ARG A 106 12.56 1.36 19.06
C ARG A 106 13.20 0.00 19.39
N ALA A 107 12.39 -1.05 19.53
CA ALA A 107 12.85 -2.31 20.10
C ALA A 107 13.81 -3.13 19.20
N GLN A 108 14.25 -2.59 18.06
CA GLN A 108 15.39 -3.09 17.28
C GLN A 108 16.36 -1.97 16.84
N ASN A 109 16.24 -0.78 17.45
CA ASN A 109 16.98 0.43 17.13
C ASN A 109 17.05 0.70 15.61
N THR A 110 18.23 0.59 14.98
CA THR A 110 18.43 0.80 13.54
C THR A 110 18.72 -0.49 12.77
N GLU A 111 18.60 -1.65 13.42
CA GLU A 111 18.74 -2.94 12.76
C GLU A 111 17.68 -3.09 11.66
N TYR A 112 18.13 -3.43 10.45
CA TYR A 112 17.31 -3.47 9.23
C TYR A 112 16.67 -2.14 8.79
N LYS A 113 17.07 -1.00 9.36
CA LYS A 113 16.54 0.31 8.94
C LYS A 113 17.19 0.76 7.63
N TYR A 114 16.38 1.07 6.61
CA TYR A 114 16.88 1.52 5.31
C TYR A 114 17.57 2.89 5.36
N ASN A 115 17.04 3.78 6.20
CA ASN A 115 17.64 5.09 6.47
C ASN A 115 18.00 5.18 7.96
N LYS A 116 19.29 5.22 8.30
CA LYS A 116 19.77 5.27 9.70
C LYS A 116 19.34 6.53 10.46
N ARG A 117 19.04 7.62 9.75
CA ARG A 117 18.50 8.82 10.40
C ARG A 117 17.06 8.54 10.84
N TRP A 118 16.70 9.06 11.99
CA TRP A 118 15.31 9.09 12.43
C TRP A 118 14.56 10.22 11.71
N PRO A 119 13.25 10.07 11.47
CA PRO A 119 12.42 11.14 10.92
C PRO A 119 12.50 12.39 11.80
N LYS A 120 12.44 13.56 11.17
CA LYS A 120 12.57 14.85 11.86
C LYS A 120 11.34 15.71 11.61
N ASN A 121 10.94 16.41 12.66
CA ASN A 121 9.96 17.48 12.59
C ASN A 121 10.56 18.69 11.86
N THR A 122 9.80 19.27 10.94
CA THR A 122 10.21 20.40 10.11
C THR A 122 8.99 21.25 9.76
N GLU A 123 9.21 22.51 9.40
CA GLU A 123 8.16 23.45 9.00
C GLU A 123 7.48 23.09 7.66
N THR A 124 8.00 22.08 6.94
CA THR A 124 7.37 21.60 5.69
C THR A 124 6.05 20.85 5.92
N PHE A 125 5.84 20.38 7.16
CA PHE A 125 4.60 19.76 7.65
C PHE A 125 3.66 20.82 8.21
N LEU A 126 2.36 20.70 7.95
CA LEU A 126 1.29 21.61 8.36
C LEU A 126 1.31 21.90 9.88
N PHE A 127 1.55 20.88 10.70
CA PHE A 127 1.65 21.00 12.16
C PHE A 127 3.10 21.05 12.67
N GLY A 128 4.08 21.25 11.78
CA GLY A 128 5.50 21.17 12.10
C GLY A 128 5.97 19.77 12.55
N SER A 129 5.08 18.77 12.52
CA SER A 129 5.32 17.41 13.00
C SER A 129 4.90 16.40 11.96
N GLN A 130 5.85 15.58 11.48
CA GLN A 130 5.58 14.56 10.49
C GLN A 130 4.50 13.57 10.97
N LEU A 131 4.53 13.21 12.25
CA LEU A 131 3.56 12.28 12.82
C LEU A 131 2.15 12.87 12.82
N LEU A 132 1.99 14.11 13.30
CA LEU A 132 0.68 14.75 13.39
C LEU A 132 0.08 15.01 12.00
N ASP A 133 0.89 15.48 11.05
CA ASP A 133 0.46 15.66 9.66
C ASP A 133 -0.04 14.35 9.06
N ASN A 134 0.76 13.29 9.22
CA ASN A 134 0.44 12.00 8.66
C ASN A 134 -0.81 11.39 9.27
N MET A 135 -0.97 11.49 10.60
CA MET A 135 -2.18 11.06 11.29
C MET A 135 -3.39 11.86 10.83
N PHE A 136 -3.28 13.17 10.69
CA PHE A 136 -4.38 14.01 10.22
C PHE A 136 -4.81 13.63 8.80
N LEU A 137 -3.88 13.56 7.85
CA LEU A 137 -4.19 13.19 6.46
C LEU A 137 -4.78 11.78 6.36
N THR A 138 -4.22 10.83 7.10
CA THR A 138 -4.69 9.44 7.14
C THR A 138 -6.08 9.32 7.75
N LEU A 139 -6.28 9.86 8.95
CA LEU A 139 -7.51 9.65 9.74
C LEU A 139 -8.66 10.54 9.29
N VAL A 140 -8.38 11.77 8.84
CA VAL A 140 -9.43 12.71 8.41
C VAL A 140 -9.76 12.52 6.94
N SER A 141 -8.76 12.53 6.05
CA SER A 141 -9.03 12.38 4.62
C SER A 141 -9.10 10.90 4.20
N GLY A 142 -8.08 10.11 4.53
CA GLY A 142 -7.97 8.71 4.09
C GLY A 142 -9.15 7.85 4.55
N VAL A 143 -9.45 7.84 5.85
CA VAL A 143 -10.56 7.04 6.41
C VAL A 143 -11.92 7.52 5.90
N THR A 144 -12.13 8.83 5.74
CA THR A 144 -13.39 9.36 5.21
C THR A 144 -13.62 8.90 3.78
N ILE A 145 -12.61 9.02 2.90
CA ILE A 145 -12.73 8.61 1.49
C ILE A 145 -12.86 7.08 1.37
N TRP A 146 -12.08 6.33 2.14
CA TRP A 146 -12.22 4.88 2.25
C TRP A 146 -13.66 4.49 2.64
N THR A 147 -14.18 5.10 3.70
CA THR A 147 -15.55 4.84 4.18
C THR A 147 -16.59 5.22 3.14
N ALA A 148 -16.43 6.34 2.45
CA ALA A 148 -17.35 6.75 1.39
C ALA A 148 -17.42 5.72 0.25
N TYR A 149 -16.26 5.21 -0.20
CA TYR A 149 -16.22 4.14 -1.20
C TYR A 149 -16.94 2.87 -0.72
N LEU A 150 -16.70 2.47 0.53
CA LEU A 150 -17.35 1.28 1.10
C LEU A 150 -18.86 1.47 1.21
N VAL A 151 -19.31 2.57 1.82
CA VAL A 151 -20.73 2.92 2.01
C VAL A 151 -21.46 2.95 0.68
N VAL A 152 -20.94 3.67 -0.32
CA VAL A 152 -21.57 3.77 -1.65
C VAL A 152 -21.65 2.41 -2.32
N THR A 153 -20.58 1.60 -2.23
CA THR A 153 -20.57 0.27 -2.84
C THR A 153 -21.57 -0.67 -2.17
N LEU A 154 -21.60 -0.71 -0.84
CA LEU A 154 -22.53 -1.56 -0.09
C LEU A 154 -23.99 -1.15 -0.32
N TRP A 155 -24.27 0.15 -0.30
CA TRP A 155 -25.60 0.68 -0.61
C TRP A 155 -26.05 0.34 -2.03
N ALA A 156 -25.18 0.49 -3.02
CA ALA A 156 -25.49 0.14 -4.41
C ALA A 156 -25.68 -1.38 -4.60
N MET A 157 -24.90 -2.21 -3.90
CA MET A 157 -25.12 -3.67 -3.87
C MET A 157 -26.46 -4.04 -3.20
N ALA A 158 -26.80 -3.41 -2.08
CA ALA A 158 -28.06 -3.64 -1.36
C ALA A 158 -29.30 -3.30 -2.19
N ASN A 159 -29.19 -2.29 -3.06
CA ASN A 159 -30.24 -1.89 -3.99
C ASN A 159 -30.24 -2.67 -5.30
N GLY A 160 -29.32 -3.62 -5.49
CA GLY A 160 -29.22 -4.42 -6.71
C GLY A 160 -28.74 -3.64 -7.93
N TRP A 161 -28.07 -2.50 -7.74
CA TRP A 161 -27.51 -1.69 -8.83
C TRP A 161 -26.16 -2.19 -9.33
N LEU A 162 -25.46 -2.96 -8.49
CA LEU A 162 -24.17 -3.58 -8.79
C LEU A 162 -24.32 -5.10 -8.94
N PRO A 163 -23.48 -5.76 -9.74
CA PRO A 163 -23.55 -7.20 -9.92
C PRO A 163 -23.18 -7.93 -8.62
N TYR A 164 -24.13 -8.69 -8.08
CA TYR A 164 -23.99 -9.42 -6.82
C TYR A 164 -23.62 -10.89 -7.05
N LEU A 165 -22.77 -11.42 -6.17
CA LEU A 165 -22.33 -12.81 -6.12
C LEU A 165 -22.70 -13.40 -4.75
N ASP A 166 -23.56 -14.42 -4.72
CA ASP A 166 -23.71 -15.26 -3.53
C ASP A 166 -22.52 -16.23 -3.43
N MET A 167 -21.74 -16.09 -2.36
CA MET A 167 -20.56 -16.91 -2.11
C MET A 167 -20.87 -18.40 -1.88
N ARG A 168 -22.09 -18.75 -1.46
CA ARG A 168 -22.51 -20.15 -1.23
C ARG A 168 -22.84 -20.86 -2.54
N GLU A 169 -23.36 -20.12 -3.51
CA GLU A 169 -23.65 -20.65 -4.85
C GLU A 169 -22.37 -20.73 -5.70
N HIS A 170 -21.43 -19.80 -5.48
CA HIS A 170 -20.19 -19.70 -6.26
C HIS A 170 -18.91 -19.68 -5.39
N PRO A 171 -18.67 -20.69 -4.55
CA PRO A 171 -17.56 -20.67 -3.57
C PRO A 171 -16.18 -20.66 -4.23
N ILE A 172 -16.01 -21.35 -5.37
CA ILE A 172 -14.73 -21.39 -6.10
C ILE A 172 -14.41 -20.01 -6.69
N TYR A 173 -15.39 -19.37 -7.35
CA TYR A 173 -15.22 -18.03 -7.90
C TYR A 173 -14.92 -17.01 -6.79
N PHE A 174 -15.67 -17.08 -5.68
CA PHE A 174 -15.45 -16.23 -4.52
C PHE A 174 -14.02 -16.38 -3.96
N GLY A 175 -13.57 -17.61 -3.74
CA GLY A 175 -12.22 -17.89 -3.24
C GLY A 175 -11.12 -17.43 -4.19
N LEU A 176 -11.28 -17.67 -5.50
CA LEU A 176 -10.33 -17.21 -6.51
C LEU A 176 -10.29 -15.68 -6.59
N PHE A 177 -11.45 -15.00 -6.54
CA PHE A 177 -11.48 -13.54 -6.59
C PHE A 177 -10.85 -12.95 -5.31
N MET A 178 -11.17 -13.49 -4.14
CA MET A 178 -10.52 -13.10 -2.88
C MET A 178 -9.00 -13.24 -2.98
N PHE A 179 -8.53 -14.35 -3.55
CA PHE A 179 -7.11 -14.57 -3.79
C PHE A 179 -6.53 -13.57 -4.79
N LEU A 180 -7.21 -13.21 -5.88
CA LEU A 180 -6.68 -12.33 -6.93
C LEU A 180 -6.70 -10.83 -6.59
N ILE A 181 -7.47 -10.41 -5.58
CA ILE A 181 -7.60 -8.99 -5.20
C ILE A 181 -6.25 -8.34 -4.91
N ALA A 182 -5.34 -9.00 -4.20
CA ALA A 182 -4.05 -8.37 -3.89
C ALA A 182 -3.14 -8.20 -5.13
N LEU A 183 -3.23 -9.09 -6.13
CA LEU A 183 -2.54 -8.92 -7.42
C LEU A 183 -3.17 -7.80 -8.26
N PHE A 184 -4.51 -7.74 -8.31
CA PHE A 184 -5.21 -6.66 -9.01
C PHE A 184 -4.88 -5.29 -8.40
N ARG A 185 -4.90 -5.20 -7.07
CA ARG A 185 -4.54 -3.99 -6.32
C ARG A 185 -3.15 -3.49 -6.70
N GLU A 186 -2.17 -4.39 -6.83
CA GLU A 186 -0.82 -3.98 -7.22
C GLU A 186 -0.79 -3.40 -8.64
N ALA A 187 -1.51 -4.01 -9.59
CA ALA A 187 -1.61 -3.50 -10.96
C ALA A 187 -2.32 -2.14 -11.03
N HIS A 188 -3.41 -1.97 -10.27
CA HIS A 188 -4.11 -0.70 -10.13
C HIS A 188 -3.23 0.35 -9.47
N PHE A 189 -2.57 0.00 -8.36
CA PHE A 189 -1.65 0.89 -7.64
C PHE A 189 -0.53 1.37 -8.55
N TYR A 190 0.15 0.49 -9.29
CA TYR A 190 1.16 0.89 -10.26
C TYR A 190 0.63 1.94 -11.25
N THR A 191 -0.57 1.73 -11.77
CA THR A 191 -1.18 2.59 -12.79
C THR A 191 -1.47 3.98 -12.23
N VAL A 192 -2.13 4.03 -11.07
CA VAL A 192 -2.45 5.29 -10.37
C VAL A 192 -1.17 5.98 -9.91
N HIS A 193 -0.24 5.23 -9.30
CA HIS A 193 0.99 5.77 -8.77
C HIS A 193 1.85 6.39 -9.88
N ARG A 194 2.02 5.70 -11.00
CA ARG A 194 2.71 6.27 -12.16
C ARG A 194 2.01 7.51 -12.72
N LEU A 195 0.67 7.52 -12.74
CA LEU A 195 -0.12 8.68 -13.16
C LEU A 195 0.10 9.89 -12.24
N ILE A 196 0.06 9.71 -10.92
CA ILE A 196 0.24 10.82 -9.98
C ILE A 196 1.69 11.33 -9.92
N HIS A 197 2.65 10.62 -10.49
CA HIS A 197 4.01 11.11 -10.76
C HIS A 197 4.14 11.97 -12.01
N TRP A 198 3.06 12.15 -12.78
CA TRP A 198 3.03 13.12 -13.86
C TRP A 198 3.09 14.56 -13.32
N GLY A 199 3.90 15.43 -13.93
CA GLY A 199 4.32 16.73 -13.39
C GLY A 199 3.26 17.54 -12.61
N PRO A 200 2.08 17.84 -13.19
CA PRO A 200 1.02 18.55 -12.48
C PRO A 200 0.49 17.81 -11.25
N LEU A 201 0.15 16.52 -11.40
CA LEU A 201 -0.35 15.71 -10.28
C LEU A 201 0.74 15.52 -9.23
N TYR A 202 2.00 15.34 -9.63
CA TYR A 202 3.09 15.23 -8.69
C TYR A 202 3.19 16.50 -7.84
N ARG A 203 3.26 17.66 -8.49
CA ARG A 203 3.45 18.94 -7.80
C ARG A 203 2.33 19.24 -6.80
N TRP A 204 1.08 19.03 -7.19
CA TRP A 204 -0.07 19.48 -6.39
C TRP A 204 -0.69 18.40 -5.51
N VAL A 205 -0.49 17.12 -5.85
CA VAL A 205 -1.15 15.99 -5.18
C VAL A 205 -0.10 15.12 -4.51
N HIS A 206 0.77 14.46 -5.30
CA HIS A 206 1.64 13.41 -4.77
C HIS A 206 2.86 13.91 -3.99
N SER A 207 3.25 15.18 -4.18
CA SER A 207 4.33 15.81 -3.43
C SER A 207 4.07 15.81 -1.93
N ILE A 208 2.79 15.85 -1.51
CA ILE A 208 2.39 15.81 -0.09
C ILE A 208 2.79 14.48 0.54
N HIS A 209 2.53 13.36 -0.13
CA HIS A 209 2.98 12.05 0.31
C HIS A 209 4.52 12.01 0.38
N HIS A 210 5.20 12.51 -0.66
CA HIS A 210 6.66 12.52 -0.79
C HIS A 210 7.40 13.52 0.13
N LYS A 211 6.69 14.40 0.85
CA LYS A 211 7.26 15.14 1.99
C LYS A 211 7.85 14.17 3.02
N ASN A 212 7.28 12.96 3.13
CA ASN A 212 7.75 11.87 3.98
C ASN A 212 9.01 11.19 3.41
N SER A 213 10.10 11.95 3.26
CA SER A 213 11.39 11.47 2.75
C SER A 213 12.01 10.30 3.52
N ASN A 214 11.66 10.19 4.79
CA ASN A 214 11.97 9.08 5.66
C ASN A 214 10.64 8.59 6.24
N PRO A 215 9.95 7.71 5.51
CA PRO A 215 8.59 7.34 5.85
C PRO A 215 8.52 6.59 7.19
N THR A 216 7.36 6.70 7.82
CA THR A 216 6.97 5.95 9.02
C THR A 216 5.66 5.23 8.73
N PRO A 217 5.17 4.31 9.59
CA PRO A 217 3.93 3.60 9.33
C PRO A 217 2.73 4.50 9.04
N TRP A 218 2.62 5.64 9.75
CA TRP A 218 1.57 6.63 9.50
C TRP A 218 1.71 7.38 8.17
N SER A 219 2.89 7.38 7.56
CA SER A 219 3.12 8.00 6.25
C SER A 219 2.46 7.22 5.11
N GLY A 220 2.14 5.94 5.31
CA GLY A 220 1.64 5.08 4.23
C GLY A 220 0.33 5.53 3.61
N MET A 221 -0.58 6.08 4.42
CA MET A 221 -1.86 6.65 4.01
C MET A 221 -1.88 8.19 4.16
N ALA A 222 -0.72 8.81 4.36
CA ALA A 222 -0.64 10.27 4.46
C ALA A 222 -0.53 10.88 3.07
N MET A 223 -1.67 11.06 2.42
CA MET A 223 -1.75 11.54 1.04
C MET A 223 -2.71 12.73 0.91
N HIS A 224 -2.68 13.39 -0.24
CA HIS A 224 -3.68 14.40 -0.60
C HIS A 224 -5.05 13.74 -0.85
N PRO A 225 -6.20 14.40 -0.58
CA PRO A 225 -7.53 13.83 -0.83
C PRO A 225 -7.75 13.30 -2.27
N VAL A 226 -7.22 13.99 -3.29
CA VAL A 226 -7.29 13.51 -4.69
C VAL A 226 -6.49 12.22 -4.87
N GLU A 227 -5.37 12.07 -4.18
CA GLU A 227 -4.61 10.81 -4.19
C GLU A 227 -5.39 9.69 -3.52
N HIS A 228 -6.03 9.94 -2.37
CA HIS A 228 -6.90 8.96 -1.72
C HIS A 228 -8.05 8.52 -2.63
N LEU A 229 -8.68 9.44 -3.36
CA LEU A 229 -9.74 9.12 -4.32
C LEU A 229 -9.22 8.15 -5.40
N LEU A 230 -8.09 8.50 -6.04
CA LEU A 230 -7.50 7.66 -7.07
C LEU A 230 -7.00 6.32 -6.51
N TYR A 231 -6.36 6.32 -5.34
CA TYR A 231 -5.83 5.14 -4.67
C TYR A 231 -6.94 4.15 -4.28
N MET A 232 -8.01 4.64 -3.66
CA MET A 232 -9.14 3.80 -3.23
C MET A 232 -10.03 3.35 -4.39
N SER A 233 -9.92 3.98 -5.57
CA SER A 233 -10.72 3.63 -6.75
C SER A 233 -10.50 2.20 -7.28
N GLY A 234 -9.48 1.48 -6.79
CA GLY A 234 -9.28 0.07 -7.12
C GLY A 234 -10.50 -0.79 -6.82
N VAL A 235 -11.29 -0.41 -5.79
CA VAL A 235 -12.53 -1.09 -5.42
C VAL A 235 -13.61 -1.07 -6.51
N LEU A 236 -13.54 -0.13 -7.48
CA LEU A 236 -14.53 0.00 -8.54
C LEU A 236 -14.58 -1.23 -9.47
N ILE A 237 -13.58 -2.12 -9.42
CA ILE A 237 -13.66 -3.41 -10.12
C ILE A 237 -14.89 -4.24 -9.70
N HIS A 238 -15.33 -4.10 -8.45
CA HIS A 238 -16.51 -4.77 -7.90
C HIS A 238 -17.83 -4.20 -8.41
N TRP A 239 -17.80 -3.08 -9.15
CA TRP A 239 -19.00 -2.49 -9.76
C TRP A 239 -19.23 -3.05 -11.17
N ILE A 240 -18.21 -3.68 -11.76
CA ILE A 240 -18.21 -4.21 -13.13
C ILE A 240 -18.30 -5.73 -13.11
N ILE A 241 -17.59 -6.37 -12.19
CA ILE A 241 -17.49 -7.82 -12.07
C ILE A 241 -18.36 -8.30 -10.91
N PRO A 242 -19.15 -9.40 -11.07
CA PRO A 242 -19.92 -9.98 -9.98
C PRO A 242 -19.08 -10.17 -8.72
N SER A 243 -19.56 -9.58 -7.62
CA SER A 243 -18.79 -9.47 -6.40
C SER A 243 -19.66 -9.63 -5.16
N ASN A 244 -19.01 -9.75 -4.01
CA ASN A 244 -19.64 -9.90 -2.71
C ASN A 244 -19.16 -8.78 -1.77
N PRO A 245 -20.00 -8.27 -0.85
CA PRO A 245 -19.59 -7.28 0.15
C PRO A 245 -18.30 -7.61 0.90
N LEU A 246 -18.08 -8.88 1.25
CA LEU A 246 -16.86 -9.31 1.93
C LEU A 246 -15.59 -9.09 1.07
N LEU A 247 -15.69 -9.29 -0.24
CA LEU A 247 -14.58 -9.00 -1.18
C LEU A 247 -14.26 -7.51 -1.24
N VAL A 248 -15.30 -6.65 -1.22
CA VAL A 248 -15.15 -5.18 -1.21
C VAL A 248 -14.44 -4.72 0.07
N ILE A 249 -14.88 -5.23 1.22
CA ILE A 249 -14.27 -4.93 2.53
C ILE A 249 -12.82 -5.36 2.55
N TYR A 250 -12.53 -6.61 2.13
CA TYR A 250 -11.16 -7.12 2.07
C TYR A 250 -10.27 -6.26 1.17
N HIS A 251 -10.74 -5.89 -0.02
CA HIS A 251 -9.98 -5.07 -0.96
C HIS A 251 -9.62 -3.71 -0.35
N LEU A 252 -10.60 -3.00 0.20
CA LEU A 252 -10.38 -1.67 0.77
C LEU A 252 -9.56 -1.72 2.07
N GLN A 253 -9.72 -2.75 2.90
CA GLN A 253 -8.86 -2.95 4.07
C GLN A 253 -7.42 -3.24 3.67
N HIS A 254 -7.22 -4.02 2.61
CA HIS A 254 -5.88 -4.28 2.09
C HIS A 254 -5.19 -2.98 1.64
N LEU A 255 -5.91 -2.13 0.90
CA LEU A 255 -5.48 -0.77 0.54
C LEU A 255 -5.17 0.09 1.78
N ALA A 256 -5.99 0.03 2.83
CA ALA A 256 -5.77 0.86 4.03
C ALA A 256 -4.64 0.34 4.94
N PHE A 257 -4.48 -0.98 5.08
CA PHE A 257 -3.62 -1.60 6.10
C PHE A 257 -2.20 -1.85 5.59
N MET A 258 -2.02 -2.30 4.34
CA MET A 258 -0.69 -2.65 3.82
C MET A 258 0.31 -1.50 3.68
N PRO A 259 -0.11 -0.24 3.46
CA PRO A 259 0.85 0.86 3.43
C PRO A 259 1.61 1.04 4.75
N ALA A 260 1.03 0.70 5.90
CA ALA A 260 1.69 0.89 7.20
C ALA A 260 2.98 0.04 7.39
N PRO A 261 2.98 -1.29 7.18
CA PRO A 261 4.22 -2.05 7.21
C PRO A 261 5.18 -1.62 6.09
N ASP A 262 4.69 -1.38 4.87
CA ASP A 262 5.57 -1.04 3.74
C ASP A 262 6.25 0.34 3.86
N HIS A 263 5.66 1.25 4.64
CA HIS A 263 6.24 2.55 5.00
C HIS A 263 6.95 2.55 6.36
N SER A 264 7.16 1.38 6.98
CA SER A 264 7.83 1.29 8.28
C SER A 264 9.25 1.87 8.25
N GLY A 265 9.92 1.84 7.09
CA GLY A 265 11.32 2.25 6.94
C GLY A 265 12.32 1.18 7.40
N PHE A 266 11.84 -0.04 7.66
CA PHE A 266 12.63 -1.21 8.07
C PHE A 266 12.36 -2.38 7.14
N ALA A 267 13.41 -3.10 6.75
CA ALA A 267 13.27 -4.29 5.92
C ALA A 267 12.57 -5.43 6.67
N LYS A 268 12.88 -5.59 7.96
CA LYS A 268 12.47 -6.74 8.78
C LYS A 268 12.03 -6.29 10.16
N ILE A 269 11.15 -7.05 10.79
CA ILE A 269 10.89 -6.99 12.23
C ILE A 269 11.72 -8.05 12.96
N VAL A 270 12.33 -7.66 14.07
CA VAL A 270 13.13 -8.53 14.95
C VAL A 270 12.33 -8.81 16.22
N VAL A 271 12.22 -10.06 16.63
CA VAL A 271 11.59 -10.45 17.90
C VAL A 271 12.52 -11.44 18.59
N ASN A 272 12.78 -11.24 19.88
CA ASN A 272 13.71 -12.05 20.67
C ASN A 272 15.09 -12.20 19.99
N GLY A 273 15.60 -11.10 19.42
CA GLY A 273 16.90 -11.05 18.75
C GLY A 273 16.97 -11.78 17.40
N LYS A 274 15.86 -12.24 16.83
CA LYS A 274 15.82 -12.93 15.53
C LYS A 274 14.89 -12.22 14.56
N PRO A 275 15.28 -12.04 13.28
CA PRO A 275 14.37 -11.53 12.25
C PRO A 275 13.21 -12.52 12.06
N GLN A 276 11.98 -12.04 12.12
CA GLN A 276 10.77 -12.89 12.02
C GLN A 276 10.09 -12.80 10.68
N MET A 277 9.99 -11.60 10.10
CA MET A 277 9.30 -11.38 8.83
C MET A 277 9.84 -10.13 8.13
N ASP A 278 9.76 -10.14 6.81
CA ASP A 278 9.91 -8.95 5.99
C ASP A 278 8.69 -8.03 6.18
N VAL A 279 8.93 -6.72 6.16
CA VAL A 279 7.90 -5.72 6.50
C VAL A 279 7.72 -4.69 5.38
N ALA A 280 8.82 -4.09 4.92
CA ALA A 280 8.82 -3.15 3.81
C ALA A 280 9.78 -3.59 2.71
N THR A 281 9.37 -3.43 1.46
CA THR A 281 10.22 -3.82 0.34
C THR A 281 11.34 -2.81 0.11
N TYR A 282 12.52 -3.30 -0.25
CA TYR A 282 13.61 -2.41 -0.64
C TYR A 282 13.28 -1.63 -1.92
N MET A 283 12.44 -2.20 -2.78
CA MET A 283 11.95 -1.56 -4.02
C MET A 283 11.20 -0.27 -3.72
N HIS A 284 10.28 -0.31 -2.76
CA HIS A 284 9.51 0.86 -2.34
C HIS A 284 10.37 1.90 -1.60
N TYR A 285 11.37 1.45 -0.81
CA TYR A 285 12.36 2.38 -0.27
C TYR A 285 13.15 3.10 -1.38
N LEU A 286 13.58 2.38 -2.42
CA LEU A 286 14.26 2.97 -3.57
C LEU A 286 13.35 3.92 -4.34
N HIS A 287 12.05 3.64 -4.41
CA HIS A 287 11.05 4.56 -4.94
C HIS A 287 11.05 5.89 -4.17
N HIS A 288 10.90 5.84 -2.85
CA HIS A 288 10.95 7.04 -2.00
C HIS A 288 12.30 7.76 -2.07
N ARG A 289 13.39 7.06 -2.40
CA ARG A 289 14.72 7.66 -2.58
C ARG A 289 14.89 8.36 -3.92
N TYR A 290 14.45 7.74 -5.02
CA TYR A 290 14.76 8.16 -6.39
C TYR A 290 13.57 8.67 -7.22
N PHE A 291 12.34 8.47 -6.76
CA PHE A 291 11.04 8.91 -7.30
C PHE A 291 10.65 8.42 -8.71
N GLU A 292 11.61 8.09 -9.58
CA GLU A 292 11.34 7.68 -10.97
C GLU A 292 11.51 6.18 -11.25
N VAL A 293 11.57 5.39 -10.17
CA VAL A 293 11.70 3.93 -10.23
C VAL A 293 10.66 3.27 -9.35
N ASN A 294 10.30 2.03 -9.66
CA ASN A 294 9.47 1.17 -8.83
C ASN A 294 8.13 1.82 -8.44
N TYR A 295 7.29 2.09 -9.44
CA TYR A 295 5.94 2.63 -9.19
C TYR A 295 4.99 1.55 -8.62
N GLY A 296 5.31 0.27 -8.77
CA GLY A 296 4.63 -0.82 -8.08
C GLY A 296 5.01 -0.90 -6.60
N GLY A 297 4.21 -1.60 -5.81
CA GLY A 297 4.46 -1.78 -4.37
C GLY A 297 5.50 -2.87 -4.11
N ASP A 298 5.08 -4.13 -4.24
CA ASP A 298 5.83 -5.32 -3.83
C ASP A 298 6.53 -6.06 -4.98
N GLY A 299 6.21 -5.75 -6.24
CA GLY A 299 6.83 -6.34 -7.43
C GLY A 299 6.30 -7.75 -7.74
N SER A 300 5.11 -8.11 -7.24
CA SER A 300 4.43 -9.35 -7.58
C SER A 300 3.83 -9.30 -8.99
N VAL A 301 3.50 -8.11 -9.51
CA VAL A 301 3.14 -7.85 -10.90
C VAL A 301 4.27 -7.05 -11.60
N PRO A 302 4.89 -7.56 -12.68
CA PRO A 302 6.15 -7.02 -13.22
C PRO A 302 5.97 -5.77 -14.11
N LEU A 303 5.07 -4.86 -13.75
CA LEU A 303 4.77 -3.66 -14.55
C LEU A 303 5.98 -2.71 -14.63
N ASP A 304 6.74 -2.56 -13.55
CA ASP A 304 7.99 -1.78 -13.58
C ASP A 304 9.04 -2.37 -14.53
N ARG A 305 9.09 -3.70 -14.67
CA ARG A 305 9.98 -4.35 -15.64
C ARG A 305 9.48 -4.11 -17.06
N LEU A 306 8.17 -4.30 -17.28
CA LEU A 306 7.53 -4.11 -18.57
C LEU A 306 7.70 -2.68 -19.12
N PHE A 307 7.63 -1.67 -18.24
CA PHE A 307 7.71 -0.27 -18.63
C PHE A 307 9.06 0.39 -18.33
N GLY A 308 10.07 -0.39 -17.97
CA GLY A 308 11.46 0.08 -17.85
C GLY A 308 11.76 0.95 -16.64
N THR A 309 10.95 0.89 -15.58
CA THR A 309 11.09 1.66 -14.34
C THR A 309 11.61 0.80 -13.17
N TRP A 310 11.91 -0.48 -13.41
CA TRP A 310 12.44 -1.41 -12.42
C TRP A 310 13.87 -1.08 -11.94
N HIS A 311 14.05 -1.00 -10.62
CA HIS A 311 15.33 -0.81 -9.95
C HIS A 311 15.45 -1.70 -8.69
N ASN A 312 16.25 -2.76 -8.79
CA ASN A 312 16.43 -3.76 -7.73
C ASN A 312 17.64 -3.56 -6.81
N GLY A 313 18.35 -2.43 -6.93
CA GLY A 313 19.55 -2.14 -6.14
C GLY A 313 20.87 -2.49 -6.84
N SER A 314 20.82 -3.14 -7.99
CA SER A 314 22.03 -3.42 -8.79
C SER A 314 22.65 -2.16 -9.38
N ALA A 315 23.97 -2.20 -9.61
CA ALA A 315 24.70 -1.13 -10.30
C ALA A 315 24.16 -0.88 -11.73
N GLU A 316 23.73 -1.94 -12.41
CA GLU A 316 23.14 -1.86 -13.75
C GLU A 316 21.82 -1.08 -13.72
N ALA A 317 20.92 -1.39 -12.79
CA ALA A 317 19.67 -0.65 -12.64
C ALA A 317 19.91 0.84 -12.31
N HIS A 318 20.91 1.11 -11.48
CA HIS A 318 21.30 2.47 -11.13
C HIS A 318 21.86 3.24 -12.34
N ALA A 319 22.68 2.60 -13.17
CA ALA A 319 23.19 3.18 -14.41
C ALA A 319 22.05 3.53 -15.39
N ARG A 320 21.10 2.60 -15.60
CA ARG A 320 19.92 2.82 -16.46
C ARG A 320 19.07 4.02 -16.00
N MET A 321 18.89 4.16 -14.68
CA MET A 321 18.20 5.33 -14.11
C MET A 321 18.97 6.63 -14.38
N ASN A 322 20.28 6.65 -14.12
CA ASN A 322 21.12 7.82 -14.36
C ASN A 322 21.13 8.26 -15.82
N GLU A 323 21.09 7.31 -16.77
CA GLU A 323 20.95 7.63 -18.19
C GLU A 323 19.62 8.32 -18.52
N ARG A 324 18.50 7.87 -17.93
CA ARG A 324 17.20 8.55 -18.11
C ARG A 324 17.21 9.96 -17.54
N PHE A 325 17.80 10.16 -16.37
CA PHE A 325 17.96 11.50 -15.80
C PHE A 325 18.76 12.42 -16.72
N LYS A 326 19.89 11.95 -17.25
CA LYS A 326 20.69 12.70 -18.22
C LYS A 326 19.88 13.07 -19.47
N LYS A 327 19.10 12.13 -20.02
CA LYS A 327 18.25 12.40 -21.19
C LYS A 327 17.18 13.46 -20.89
N LYS A 328 16.49 13.36 -19.75
CA LYS A 328 15.47 14.34 -19.34
C LYS A 328 16.06 15.74 -19.11
N SER A 329 17.28 15.84 -18.57
CA SER A 329 17.94 17.14 -18.37
C SER A 329 18.36 17.82 -19.68
N LEU A 330 18.60 17.05 -20.74
CA LEU A 330 18.98 17.57 -22.07
C LEU A 330 17.76 17.99 -22.92
N GLN A 331 16.55 17.57 -22.54
CA GLN A 331 15.29 17.88 -23.23
C GLN A 331 14.55 19.08 -22.65
N ARG A 332 15.07 19.66 -21.56
CA ARG A 332 14.62 20.90 -20.94
C ARG A 332 15.54 22.03 -21.38
#